data_AF-A0A8C5THR7-F1
#
_entry.id   AF-A0A8C5THR7-F1
#
_cell.length_a   1.000
_cell.length_b   1.000
_cell.length_c   1.000
_cell.angle_alpha   90.00
_cell.angle_beta   90.00
_cell.angle_gamma   90.00
#
_symmetry.space_group_name_H-M   'P 1'
#
loop_
_entity.id
_entity.type
_entity.pdbx_description
1 polymer ?
#
loop_
_entity_poly.entity_id
_entity_poly.type
_entity_poly.pdbx_seq_one_letter_code
_entity_poly.pdbx_strand_id
1 'polypeptide(L)'
;MEFEQCFALLRHESSLGKSKAGAALDALPGQRKDVVAGHKLQGTSHLGFCLENTDPRTRGRGIQLLSQVLLQCYSLLKEKEVLHLVLFYESRLQDHHLVIPSVLQGLRALSMCEVLSPGLAVSVLKAIFQEVHVQSLMQLDRHTVYSIITNFMNTREEELKGLGADFTFGFIQVMDGEKDPRNLLVAFQIVRDLIAKDYALGPFVEELFEVTSCYFPVDFTPPPNDPHGIQREDLILSLRAILASTPQFAEFLLPLLIEKLDSELQSAKLDSLQTLTACCAIYGQKELQEFLPSLWSSLRREVFQTASEKIETECLAALRALSACLSRSVLSSDSEDLLESFLSSILQGS
;
A
#
# COMPACT_ATOMS: atom_id res chain seq x y z
N MET A 1 -27.10 -15.77 20.23
CA MET A 1 -26.84 -16.59 21.44
C MET A 1 -25.58 -17.46 21.31
N GLU A 2 -25.17 -17.87 20.11
CA GLU A 2 -23.90 -18.58 19.85
C GLU A 2 -22.65 -17.65 19.86
N PHE A 3 -22.81 -16.37 19.53
CA PHE A 3 -21.71 -15.38 19.50
C PHE A 3 -21.15 -15.03 20.88
N GLU A 4 -22.00 -14.74 21.86
CA GLU A 4 -21.62 -14.56 23.28
C GLU A 4 -20.89 -15.80 23.84
N GLN A 5 -21.22 -16.99 23.33
CA GLN A 5 -20.55 -18.23 23.72
C GLN A 5 -19.14 -18.29 23.13
N CYS A 6 -18.92 -18.03 21.83
CA CYS A 6 -17.57 -17.89 21.27
C CYS A 6 -16.74 -16.82 22.00
N PHE A 7 -17.37 -15.73 22.40
CA PHE A 7 -16.75 -14.64 23.14
C PHE A 7 -16.29 -15.04 24.56
N ALA A 8 -17.07 -15.88 25.24
CA ALA A 8 -16.70 -16.44 26.54
C ALA A 8 -15.51 -17.42 26.45
N LEU A 9 -15.27 -18.01 25.28
CA LEU A 9 -14.25 -19.03 25.06
C LEU A 9 -12.86 -18.43 24.84
N LEU A 10 -12.79 -17.36 24.04
CA LEU A 10 -11.57 -16.55 23.90
C LEU A 10 -11.12 -15.92 25.24
N ARG A 11 -12.09 -15.54 26.09
CA ARG A 11 -11.83 -15.04 27.45
C ARG A 11 -11.13 -16.06 28.35
N HIS A 12 -11.49 -17.34 28.24
CA HIS A 12 -10.93 -18.40 29.09
C HIS A 12 -9.46 -18.69 28.72
N GLU A 13 -9.13 -18.73 27.42
CA GLU A 13 -7.76 -18.97 26.94
C GLU A 13 -6.81 -17.81 27.25
N SER A 14 -7.22 -16.55 27.10
CA SER A 14 -6.36 -15.39 27.40
C SER A 14 -6.02 -15.25 28.91
N SER A 15 -6.84 -15.82 29.80
CA SER A 15 -6.59 -15.78 31.25
C SER A 15 -5.47 -16.72 31.71
N LEU A 16 -5.09 -17.70 30.89
CA LEU A 16 -4.18 -18.79 31.27
C LEU A 16 -2.70 -18.54 30.95
N GLY A 17 -2.35 -17.47 30.22
CA GLY A 17 -0.98 -16.93 30.14
C GLY A 17 0.14 -17.95 29.84
N LYS A 18 -0.12 -19.00 29.07
CA LYS A 18 0.86 -20.07 28.80
C LYS A 18 1.26 -20.12 27.32
N SER A 19 2.48 -19.70 27.08
CA SER A 19 3.29 -20.09 25.92
C SER A 19 3.43 -21.61 25.90
N LYS A 20 2.84 -22.24 24.87
CA LYS A 20 2.93 -23.63 24.35
C LYS A 20 1.53 -24.15 24.02
N ALA A 21 1.12 -23.95 22.77
CA ALA A 21 -0.02 -24.63 22.16
C ALA A 21 0.15 -26.15 22.37
N GLY A 22 -0.86 -26.82 22.94
CA GLY A 22 -0.86 -28.25 23.20
C GLY A 22 -1.06 -28.72 24.65
N ALA A 23 -1.06 -27.86 25.68
CA ALA A 23 -1.22 -28.33 27.07
C ALA A 23 -2.02 -27.39 27.97
N ALA A 24 -3.30 -27.15 27.65
CA ALA A 24 -4.23 -26.44 28.53
C ALA A 24 -5.71 -26.84 28.38
N LEU A 25 -6.02 -28.07 27.92
CA LEU A 25 -7.41 -28.54 27.81
C LEU A 25 -7.91 -29.30 29.06
N ASP A 26 -7.04 -29.65 30.02
CA ASP A 26 -7.41 -30.55 31.14
C ASP A 26 -7.40 -29.93 32.55
N ALA A 27 -7.28 -28.60 32.70
CA ALA A 27 -7.24 -28.00 34.04
C ALA A 27 -8.18 -26.81 34.19
N LEU A 28 -9.38 -27.05 34.73
CA LEU A 28 -9.86 -26.43 35.98
C LEU A 28 -11.23 -27.00 36.43
N PRO A 29 -11.45 -27.19 37.75
CA PRO A 29 -12.64 -27.77 38.34
C PRO A 29 -13.79 -26.76 38.47
N GLY A 30 -15.01 -27.28 38.45
CA GLY A 30 -16.23 -26.51 38.33
C GLY A 30 -16.50 -25.51 39.45
N GLN A 31 -17.20 -24.44 39.09
CA GLN A 31 -18.35 -23.89 39.82
C GLN A 31 -18.93 -22.68 39.06
N ARG A 32 -20.08 -22.89 38.41
CA ARG A 32 -21.34 -22.18 38.69
C ARG A 32 -22.45 -22.76 37.82
N LYS A 33 -23.52 -23.15 38.50
CA LYS A 33 -24.68 -23.86 37.98
C LYS A 33 -25.64 -22.92 37.27
N ASP A 34 -26.37 -23.54 36.35
CA ASP A 34 -27.66 -23.16 35.75
C ASP A 34 -27.63 -22.15 34.60
N VAL A 35 -27.66 -22.70 33.37
CA VAL A 35 -28.78 -22.61 32.40
C VAL A 35 -28.28 -23.08 31.00
N VAL A 36 -28.92 -24.16 30.51
CA VAL A 36 -28.76 -24.88 29.22
C VAL A 36 -27.47 -25.71 29.05
N ALA A 37 -27.57 -26.96 29.50
CA ALA A 37 -26.62 -28.05 29.28
C ALA A 37 -26.82 -28.69 27.89
N GLY A 38 -25.73 -28.96 27.15
CA GLY A 38 -25.74 -29.80 25.95
C GLY A 38 -24.74 -29.37 24.87
N HIS A 39 -24.76 -28.11 24.44
CA HIS A 39 -24.01 -27.66 23.25
C HIS A 39 -22.79 -26.76 23.54
N LYS A 40 -22.65 -26.25 24.77
CA LYS A 40 -21.61 -25.26 25.16
C LYS A 40 -20.18 -25.81 25.28
N LEU A 41 -19.97 -27.13 25.37
CA LEU A 41 -18.67 -27.74 25.64
C LEU A 41 -18.06 -28.51 24.46
N GLN A 42 -18.81 -28.73 23.37
CA GLN A 42 -18.31 -29.48 22.20
C GLN A 42 -17.58 -28.58 21.20
N GLY A 43 -18.07 -27.36 20.95
CA GLY A 43 -17.48 -26.44 19.97
C GLY A 43 -16.02 -26.04 20.28
N THR A 44 -15.67 -25.96 21.56
CA THR A 44 -14.32 -25.57 22.05
C THR A 44 -13.30 -26.66 21.88
N SER A 45 -13.66 -27.88 22.29
CA SER A 45 -12.82 -29.05 22.11
C SER A 45 -12.58 -29.34 20.62
N HIS A 46 -13.58 -29.06 19.77
CA HIS A 46 -13.45 -29.27 18.34
C HIS A 46 -12.62 -28.18 17.65
N LEU A 47 -12.75 -26.91 18.02
CA LEU A 47 -11.91 -25.86 17.44
C LEU A 47 -10.44 -26.05 17.84
N GLY A 48 -10.16 -26.31 19.13
CA GLY A 48 -8.80 -26.61 19.58
C GLY A 48 -8.20 -27.81 18.84
N PHE A 49 -8.96 -28.89 18.68
CA PHE A 49 -8.53 -30.06 17.89
C PHE A 49 -8.24 -29.72 16.42
N CYS A 50 -9.05 -28.85 15.81
CA CYS A 50 -8.81 -28.41 14.44
C CYS A 50 -7.54 -27.57 14.33
N LEU A 51 -7.29 -26.65 15.27
CA LEU A 51 -6.13 -25.76 15.27
C LEU A 51 -4.80 -26.49 15.48
N GLU A 52 -4.81 -27.58 16.25
CA GLU A 52 -3.62 -28.41 16.52
C GLU A 52 -3.51 -29.64 15.59
N ASN A 53 -4.44 -29.79 14.64
CA ASN A 53 -4.46 -30.93 13.73
C ASN A 53 -3.19 -30.98 12.87
N THR A 54 -2.68 -32.17 12.53
CA THR A 54 -1.49 -32.29 11.66
C THR A 54 -1.78 -31.98 10.19
N ASP A 55 -3.03 -32.12 9.73
CA ASP A 55 -3.46 -31.75 8.39
C ASP A 55 -3.64 -30.23 8.24
N PRO A 56 -2.86 -29.57 7.35
CA PRO A 56 -2.96 -28.13 7.10
C PRO A 56 -4.35 -27.66 6.68
N ARG A 57 -5.12 -28.48 5.96
CA ARG A 57 -6.47 -28.08 5.50
C ARG A 57 -7.46 -28.01 6.67
N THR A 58 -7.32 -28.93 7.61
CA THR A 58 -8.13 -28.95 8.83
C THR A 58 -7.78 -27.78 9.75
N ARG A 59 -6.48 -27.48 9.93
CA ARG A 59 -6.03 -26.25 10.63
C ARG A 59 -6.55 -24.99 9.96
N GLY A 60 -6.36 -24.88 8.64
CA GLY A 60 -6.76 -23.73 7.85
C GLY A 60 -8.26 -23.41 7.97
N ARG A 61 -9.13 -24.44 8.00
CA ARG A 61 -10.58 -24.28 8.25
C ARG A 61 -10.89 -23.82 9.68
N GLY A 62 -10.18 -24.35 10.67
CA GLY A 62 -10.31 -23.90 12.07
C GLY A 62 -9.96 -22.41 12.21
N ILE A 63 -8.82 -22.00 11.66
CA ILE A 63 -8.39 -20.60 11.67
C ILE A 63 -9.35 -19.72 10.87
N GLN A 64 -9.86 -20.21 9.73
CA GLN A 64 -10.83 -19.46 8.92
C GLN A 64 -12.09 -19.15 9.72
N LEU A 65 -12.64 -20.14 10.42
CA LEU A 65 -13.82 -19.95 11.26
C LEU A 65 -13.53 -18.93 12.38
N LEU A 66 -12.36 -19.04 13.03
CA LEU A 66 -11.94 -18.08 14.05
C LEU A 66 -11.86 -16.65 13.48
N SER A 67 -11.22 -16.48 12.32
CA SER A 67 -11.09 -15.18 11.65
C SER A 67 -12.45 -14.59 11.26
N GLN A 68 -13.40 -15.43 10.80
CA GLN A 68 -14.77 -15.00 10.50
C GLN A 68 -15.51 -14.53 11.75
N VAL A 69 -15.34 -15.22 12.89
CA VAL A 69 -15.92 -14.79 14.17
C VAL A 69 -15.30 -13.44 14.59
N LEU A 70 -13.98 -13.30 14.50
CA LEU A 70 -13.29 -12.06 14.86
C LEU A 70 -13.76 -10.87 14.02
N LEU A 71 -13.99 -11.05 12.72
CA LEU A 71 -14.53 -9.99 11.86
C LEU A 71 -15.90 -9.47 12.32
N GLN A 72 -16.68 -10.27 13.04
CA GLN A 72 -17.99 -9.85 13.56
C GLN A 72 -17.90 -9.22 14.96
N CYS A 73 -16.82 -9.43 15.70
CA CYS A 73 -16.74 -9.07 17.11
C CYS A 73 -15.47 -8.34 17.55
N TYR A 74 -14.61 -7.92 16.61
CA TYR A 74 -13.34 -7.24 16.88
C TYR A 74 -13.49 -6.02 17.81
N SER A 75 -14.59 -5.26 17.69
CA SER A 75 -14.87 -4.07 18.50
C SER A 75 -15.22 -4.38 19.97
N LEU A 76 -15.53 -5.63 20.29
CA LEU A 76 -15.90 -6.07 21.64
C LEU A 76 -14.70 -6.62 22.42
N LEU A 77 -13.56 -6.85 21.74
CA LEU A 77 -12.37 -7.45 22.34
C LEU A 77 -11.75 -6.51 23.35
N LYS A 78 -11.13 -7.08 24.37
CA LYS A 78 -10.32 -6.36 25.35
C LYS A 78 -8.86 -6.39 24.92
N GLU A 79 -8.09 -5.38 25.33
CA GLU A 79 -6.67 -5.25 25.02
C GLU A 79 -5.85 -6.53 25.25
N LYS A 80 -6.05 -7.19 26.41
CA LYS A 80 -5.39 -8.48 26.71
C LYS A 80 -5.80 -9.59 25.74
N GLU A 81 -7.04 -9.64 25.30
CA GLU A 81 -7.51 -10.64 24.33
C GLU A 81 -6.88 -10.38 22.95
N VAL A 82 -6.85 -9.12 22.52
CA VAL A 82 -6.19 -8.70 21.27
C VAL A 82 -4.72 -9.07 21.28
N LEU A 83 -3.98 -8.82 22.36
CA LEU A 83 -2.58 -9.21 22.50
C LEU A 83 -2.36 -10.71 22.27
N HIS A 84 -3.13 -11.57 22.96
CA HIS A 84 -2.97 -13.03 22.81
C HIS A 84 -3.35 -13.51 21.41
N LEU A 85 -4.38 -12.92 20.81
CA LEU A 85 -4.82 -13.24 19.45
C LEU A 85 -3.75 -12.82 18.43
N VAL A 86 -3.19 -11.62 18.53
CA VAL A 86 -2.11 -11.16 17.65
C VAL A 86 -0.94 -12.13 17.69
N LEU A 87 -0.44 -12.46 18.89
CA LEU A 87 0.67 -13.40 19.06
C LEU A 87 0.37 -14.79 18.50
N PHE A 88 -0.87 -15.26 18.67
CA PHE A 88 -1.32 -16.52 18.08
C PHE A 88 -1.25 -16.45 16.56
N TYR A 89 -1.88 -15.45 15.93
CA TYR A 89 -1.93 -15.31 14.48
C TYR A 89 -0.54 -15.09 13.86
N GLU A 90 0.32 -14.27 14.47
CA GLU A 90 1.73 -14.10 14.05
C GLU A 90 2.46 -15.45 14.03
N SER A 91 2.31 -16.26 15.09
CA SER A 91 2.93 -17.59 15.15
C SER A 91 2.42 -18.57 14.09
N ARG A 92 1.28 -18.27 13.45
CA ARG A 92 0.68 -19.08 12.38
C ARG A 92 1.07 -18.58 10.98
N LEU A 93 1.72 -17.43 10.83
CA LEU A 93 2.23 -16.97 9.53
C LEU A 93 3.33 -17.90 8.97
N GLN A 94 4.06 -18.58 9.86
CA GLN A 94 5.07 -19.59 9.51
C GLN A 94 4.47 -20.99 9.24
N ASP A 95 3.14 -21.13 9.28
CA ASP A 95 2.47 -22.40 8.97
C ASP A 95 2.44 -22.65 7.45
N HIS A 96 1.89 -23.78 7.03
CA HIS A 96 1.75 -24.17 5.65
C HIS A 96 1.00 -23.10 4.82
N HIS A 97 1.39 -22.88 3.56
CA HIS A 97 0.84 -21.85 2.68
C HIS A 97 -0.70 -21.89 2.49
N LEU A 98 -1.34 -23.02 2.76
CA LEU A 98 -2.81 -23.19 2.71
C LEU A 98 -3.53 -22.55 3.91
N VAL A 99 -2.78 -22.25 4.97
CA VAL A 99 -3.27 -21.70 6.24
C VAL A 99 -3.12 -20.18 6.26
N ILE A 100 -2.08 -19.65 5.63
CA ILE A 100 -1.75 -18.22 5.58
C ILE A 100 -2.93 -17.32 5.20
N PRO A 101 -3.76 -17.61 4.16
CA PRO A 101 -4.94 -16.81 3.83
C PRO A 101 -5.89 -16.61 5.02
N SER A 102 -6.18 -17.68 5.76
CA SER A 102 -7.05 -17.63 6.94
C SER A 102 -6.42 -16.81 8.07
N VAL A 103 -5.10 -16.88 8.22
CA VAL A 103 -4.33 -16.12 9.21
C VAL A 103 -4.40 -14.62 8.90
N LEU A 104 -4.17 -14.23 7.65
CA LEU A 104 -4.27 -12.83 7.20
C LEU A 104 -5.66 -12.24 7.43
N GLN A 105 -6.73 -13.01 7.22
CA GLN A 105 -8.09 -12.55 7.51
C GLN A 105 -8.31 -12.23 8.99
N GLY A 106 -7.70 -13.00 9.89
CA GLY A 106 -7.77 -12.74 11.34
C GLY A 106 -6.95 -11.51 11.73
N LEU A 107 -5.73 -11.37 11.19
CA LEU A 107 -4.91 -10.17 11.39
C LEU A 107 -5.60 -8.92 10.85
N ARG A 108 -6.35 -9.02 9.75
CA ARG A 108 -7.20 -7.92 9.25
C ARG A 108 -8.31 -7.55 10.23
N ALA A 109 -8.97 -8.52 10.86
CA ALA A 109 -9.95 -8.21 11.90
C ALA A 109 -9.31 -7.52 13.10
N LEU A 110 -8.14 -7.99 13.52
CA LEU A 110 -7.39 -7.44 14.66
C LEU A 110 -6.83 -6.04 14.37
N SER A 111 -6.44 -5.73 13.13
CA SER A 111 -5.98 -4.39 12.75
C SER A 111 -7.08 -3.32 12.78
N MET A 112 -8.35 -3.73 12.86
CA MET A 112 -9.51 -2.84 13.04
C MET A 112 -9.82 -2.57 14.52
N CYS A 113 -9.12 -3.19 15.47
CA CYS A 113 -9.37 -3.00 16.90
C CYS A 113 -8.82 -1.66 17.40
N GLU A 114 -9.66 -0.90 18.13
CA GLU A 114 -9.23 0.34 18.79
C GLU A 114 -8.31 0.08 20.00
N VAL A 115 -8.48 -1.06 20.67
CA VAL A 115 -7.76 -1.44 21.90
C VAL A 115 -6.54 -2.32 21.61
N LEU A 116 -5.60 -1.79 20.84
CA LEU A 116 -4.33 -2.45 20.51
C LEU A 116 -3.21 -1.89 21.40
N SER A 117 -2.49 -2.75 22.12
CA SER A 117 -1.33 -2.32 22.91
C SER A 117 -0.24 -1.69 22.01
N PRO A 118 0.46 -0.64 22.49
CA PRO A 118 1.56 -0.04 21.74
C PRO A 118 2.60 -1.06 21.31
N GLY A 119 3.09 -0.94 20.08
CA GLY A 119 4.08 -1.82 19.48
C GLY A 119 3.51 -3.05 18.77
N LEU A 120 2.25 -3.44 19.02
CA LEU A 120 1.66 -4.60 18.33
C LEU A 120 1.40 -4.35 16.84
N ALA A 121 1.02 -3.12 16.45
CA ALA A 121 0.86 -2.80 15.03
C ALA A 121 2.19 -2.99 14.27
N VAL A 122 3.27 -2.51 14.88
CA VAL A 122 4.63 -2.68 14.37
C VAL A 122 5.04 -4.15 14.31
N SER A 123 4.75 -4.92 15.36
CA SER A 123 5.01 -6.37 15.40
C SER A 123 4.31 -7.10 14.24
N VAL A 124 3.01 -6.84 14.05
CA VAL A 124 2.21 -7.48 13.00
C VAL A 124 2.76 -7.18 11.62
N LEU A 125 3.08 -5.91 11.34
CA LEU A 125 3.62 -5.52 10.04
C LEU A 125 4.98 -6.16 9.78
N LYS A 126 5.88 -6.15 10.77
CA LYS A 126 7.18 -6.84 10.66
C LYS A 126 7.01 -8.33 10.38
N ALA A 127 6.11 -9.00 11.09
CA ALA A 127 5.83 -10.42 10.89
C ALA A 127 5.29 -10.69 9.47
N ILE A 128 4.39 -9.84 8.96
CA ILE A 128 3.87 -9.96 7.58
C ILE A 128 5.00 -9.78 6.56
N PHE A 129 5.80 -8.71 6.67
CA PHE A 129 6.88 -8.42 5.73
C PHE A 129 7.96 -9.51 5.72
N GLN A 130 8.21 -10.13 6.87
CA GLN A 130 9.23 -11.17 7.01
C GLN A 130 8.76 -12.54 6.54
N GLU A 131 7.52 -12.92 6.84
CA GLU A 131 7.06 -14.32 6.69
C GLU A 131 6.17 -14.54 5.46
N VAL A 132 5.60 -13.49 4.88
CA VAL A 132 4.60 -13.61 3.81
C VAL A 132 5.14 -13.14 2.47
N HIS A 133 5.29 -14.08 1.53
CA HIS A 133 5.57 -13.75 0.13
C HIS A 133 4.29 -13.35 -0.61
N VAL A 134 3.96 -12.06 -0.58
CA VAL A 134 2.68 -11.49 -1.06
C VAL A 134 2.37 -11.83 -2.50
N GLN A 135 3.37 -11.86 -3.38
CA GLN A 135 3.24 -12.16 -4.81
C GLN A 135 2.70 -13.58 -5.07
N SER A 136 2.89 -14.51 -4.14
CA SER A 136 2.36 -15.88 -4.24
C SER A 136 0.91 -16.01 -3.80
N LEU A 137 0.33 -14.99 -3.17
CA LEU A 137 -1.04 -15.03 -2.68
C LEU A 137 -2.05 -14.79 -3.79
N MET A 138 -3.28 -15.29 -3.58
CA MET A 138 -4.41 -14.95 -4.43
C MET A 138 -4.76 -13.47 -4.29
N GLN A 139 -5.42 -12.91 -5.30
CA GLN A 139 -5.74 -11.48 -5.38
C GLN A 139 -6.46 -10.94 -4.13
N LEU A 140 -7.46 -11.65 -3.61
CA LEU A 140 -8.21 -11.25 -2.41
C LEU A 140 -7.36 -11.30 -1.13
N ASP A 141 -6.40 -12.20 -1.08
CA ASP A 141 -5.48 -12.32 0.06
C ASP A 141 -4.43 -11.20 0.03
N ARG A 142 -3.94 -10.82 -1.16
CA ARG A 142 -3.12 -9.61 -1.33
C ARG A 142 -3.89 -8.35 -0.91
N HIS A 143 -5.16 -8.23 -1.30
CA HIS A 143 -6.03 -7.14 -0.85
C HIS A 143 -6.16 -7.07 0.67
N THR A 144 -6.20 -8.23 1.33
CA THR A 144 -6.23 -8.34 2.80
C THR A 144 -4.95 -7.79 3.43
N VAL A 145 -3.77 -8.06 2.85
CA VAL A 145 -2.49 -7.47 3.28
C VAL A 145 -2.51 -5.95 3.17
N TYR A 146 -2.90 -5.40 2.01
CA TYR A 146 -3.01 -3.94 1.85
C TYR A 146 -4.01 -3.32 2.85
N SER A 147 -5.14 -3.99 3.11
CA SER A 147 -6.12 -3.54 4.09
C SER A 147 -5.54 -3.46 5.50
N ILE A 148 -4.70 -4.43 5.90
CA ILE A 148 -4.03 -4.40 7.20
C ILE A 148 -3.10 -3.18 7.31
N ILE A 149 -2.31 -2.93 6.27
CA ILE A 149 -1.38 -1.79 6.21
C ILE A 149 -2.15 -0.47 6.33
N THR A 150 -3.19 -0.28 5.51
CA THR A 150 -4.02 0.92 5.53
C THR A 150 -4.72 1.14 6.88
N ASN A 151 -5.22 0.07 7.51
CA ASN A 151 -5.84 0.17 8.84
C ASN A 151 -4.85 0.72 9.88
N PHE A 152 -3.61 0.23 9.88
CA PHE A 152 -2.59 0.71 10.81
C PHE A 152 -2.09 2.11 10.47
N MET A 153 -1.91 2.45 9.19
CA MET A 153 -1.57 3.82 8.78
C MET A 153 -2.62 4.85 9.21
N ASN A 154 -3.89 4.44 9.34
CA ASN A 154 -4.97 5.31 9.79
C ASN A 154 -5.05 5.46 11.31
N THR A 155 -4.65 4.44 12.08
CA THR A 155 -4.91 4.37 13.53
C THR A 155 -3.66 4.43 14.40
N ARG A 156 -2.48 4.19 13.81
CA ARG A 156 -1.19 4.00 14.50
C ARG A 156 -0.03 4.67 13.76
N GLU A 157 -0.30 5.80 13.09
CA GLU A 157 0.66 6.51 12.23
C GLU A 157 2.01 6.76 12.92
N GLU A 158 2.01 7.27 14.17
CA GLU A 158 3.24 7.55 14.92
C GLU A 158 4.08 6.28 15.20
N GLU A 159 3.42 5.14 15.46
CA GLU A 159 4.13 3.87 15.68
C GLU A 159 4.78 3.38 14.38
N LEU A 160 4.07 3.51 13.25
CA LEU A 160 4.60 3.12 11.94
C LEU A 160 5.72 4.07 11.50
N LYS A 161 5.61 5.38 11.76
CA LYS A 161 6.72 6.33 11.56
C LYS A 161 7.94 5.97 12.40
N GLY A 162 7.73 5.45 13.62
CA GLY A 162 8.78 4.96 14.50
C GLY A 162 9.60 3.78 13.95
N LEU A 163 9.11 3.08 12.91
CA LEU A 163 9.90 2.09 12.17
C LEU A 163 10.94 2.71 11.24
N GLY A 164 10.84 4.00 10.94
CA GLY A 164 11.71 4.66 9.98
C GLY A 164 11.61 4.04 8.59
N ALA A 165 12.74 4.00 7.88
CA ALA A 165 12.81 3.56 6.50
C ALA A 165 12.52 2.07 6.30
N ASP A 166 12.59 1.25 7.35
CA ASP A 166 12.26 -0.18 7.29
C ASP A 166 10.79 -0.41 6.93
N PHE A 167 9.88 0.49 7.34
CA PHE A 167 8.48 0.39 6.94
C PHE A 167 8.30 0.62 5.43
N THR A 168 8.96 1.66 4.90
CA THR A 168 8.95 1.96 3.46
C THR A 168 9.52 0.79 2.66
N PHE A 169 10.68 0.24 3.08
CA PHE A 169 11.28 -0.91 2.44
C PHE A 169 10.38 -2.16 2.46
N GLY A 170 9.80 -2.48 3.62
CA GLY A 170 8.87 -3.59 3.73
C GLY A 170 7.64 -3.42 2.84
N PHE A 171 7.12 -2.19 2.72
CA PHE A 171 6.00 -1.91 1.82
C PHE A 171 6.38 -2.04 0.32
N ILE A 172 7.57 -1.59 -0.08
CA ILE A 172 8.08 -1.78 -1.45
C ILE A 172 8.05 -3.27 -1.82
N GLN A 173 8.52 -4.14 -0.92
CA GLN A 173 8.51 -5.60 -1.12
C GLN A 173 7.09 -6.19 -1.21
N VAL A 174 6.13 -5.64 -0.47
CA VAL A 174 4.73 -6.07 -0.53
C VAL A 174 4.07 -5.67 -1.85
N MET A 175 4.38 -4.46 -2.34
CA MET A 175 3.79 -3.90 -3.55
C MET A 175 4.34 -4.51 -4.84
N ASP A 176 5.59 -4.96 -4.83
CA ASP A 176 6.30 -5.45 -6.01
C ASP A 176 5.47 -6.48 -6.79
N GLY A 177 5.30 -6.24 -8.10
CA GLY A 177 4.61 -7.14 -9.01
C GLY A 177 3.10 -7.24 -8.85
N GLU A 178 2.42 -6.34 -8.12
CA GLU A 178 0.95 -6.30 -8.11
C GLU A 178 0.39 -5.96 -9.50
N LYS A 179 -0.67 -6.65 -9.90
CA LYS A 179 -1.27 -6.50 -11.25
C LYS A 179 -2.77 -6.25 -11.20
N ASP A 180 -3.42 -6.53 -10.08
CA ASP A 180 -4.85 -6.33 -9.96
C ASP A 180 -5.16 -4.85 -9.74
N PRO A 181 -6.01 -4.22 -10.58
CA PRO A 181 -6.25 -2.78 -10.52
C PRO A 181 -6.87 -2.33 -9.19
N ARG A 182 -7.65 -3.19 -8.51
CA ARG A 182 -8.24 -2.86 -7.20
C ARG A 182 -7.17 -2.75 -6.14
N ASN A 183 -6.20 -3.65 -6.18
CA ASN A 183 -5.07 -3.63 -5.26
C ASN A 183 -4.09 -2.51 -5.58
N LEU A 184 -3.85 -2.23 -6.87
CA LEU A 184 -3.00 -1.12 -7.30
C LEU A 184 -3.51 0.23 -6.77
N LEU A 185 -4.81 0.51 -6.84
CA LEU A 185 -5.36 1.76 -6.30
C LEU A 185 -5.09 1.90 -4.78
N VAL A 186 -5.17 0.80 -4.02
CA VAL A 186 -4.85 0.82 -2.58
C VAL A 186 -3.35 0.96 -2.34
N ALA A 187 -2.52 0.25 -3.11
CA ALA A 187 -1.06 0.36 -3.02
C ALA A 187 -0.60 1.79 -3.35
N PHE A 188 -1.16 2.37 -4.41
CA PHE A 188 -0.94 3.75 -4.82
C PHE A 188 -1.34 4.76 -3.74
N GLN A 189 -2.48 4.51 -3.08
CA GLN A 189 -2.89 5.31 -1.93
C GLN A 189 -1.87 5.24 -0.79
N ILE A 190 -1.35 4.05 -0.48
CA ILE A 190 -0.33 3.86 0.55
C ILE A 190 0.95 4.63 0.21
N VAL A 191 1.45 4.57 -1.03
CA VAL A 191 2.63 5.37 -1.44
C VAL A 191 2.37 6.85 -1.30
N ARG A 192 1.19 7.33 -1.73
CA ARG A 192 0.83 8.75 -1.57
C ARG A 192 0.83 9.15 -0.10
N ASP A 193 0.35 8.29 0.78
CA ASP A 193 0.30 8.56 2.22
C ASP A 193 1.68 8.47 2.88
N LEU A 194 2.59 7.61 2.38
CA LEU A 194 4.00 7.63 2.80
C LEU A 194 4.62 9.03 2.57
N ILE A 195 4.38 9.59 1.38
CA ILE A 195 4.95 10.88 0.99
C ILE A 195 4.24 12.04 1.70
N ALA A 196 2.90 12.10 1.61
CA ALA A 196 2.11 13.23 2.11
C ALA A 196 2.11 13.36 3.64
N LYS A 197 2.41 12.27 4.37
CA LYS A 197 2.47 12.26 5.83
C LYS A 197 3.90 12.25 6.36
N ASP A 198 4.91 12.51 5.55
CA ASP A 198 6.32 12.56 5.97
C ASP A 198 6.82 11.25 6.63
N TYR A 199 6.49 10.09 6.06
CA TYR A 199 7.18 8.85 6.43
C TYR A 199 8.63 8.87 5.94
N ALA A 200 9.53 8.24 6.70
CA ALA A 200 10.92 8.15 6.32
C ALA A 200 11.09 7.24 5.09
N LEU A 201 11.43 7.82 3.94
CA LEU A 201 11.79 7.04 2.75
C LEU A 201 13.21 6.46 2.87
N GLY A 202 14.12 7.18 3.54
CA GLY A 202 15.49 6.75 3.79
C GLY A 202 16.28 6.60 2.47
N PRO A 203 17.13 5.57 2.33
CA PRO A 203 17.86 5.32 1.09
C PRO A 203 16.97 4.77 -0.04
N PHE A 204 15.70 4.44 0.23
CA PHE A 204 14.83 3.67 -0.66
C PHE A 204 14.01 4.54 -1.64
N VAL A 205 14.45 5.76 -1.93
CA VAL A 205 13.72 6.69 -2.81
C VAL A 205 13.69 6.14 -4.23
N GLU A 206 14.83 5.65 -4.73
CA GLU A 206 14.94 5.05 -6.06
C GLU A 206 14.09 3.79 -6.16
N GLU A 207 14.16 2.88 -5.18
CA GLU A 207 13.39 1.63 -5.18
C GLU A 207 11.87 1.88 -5.08
N LEU A 208 11.45 2.91 -4.32
CA LEU A 208 10.05 3.32 -4.28
C LEU A 208 9.59 3.91 -5.62
N PHE A 209 10.47 4.65 -6.29
CA PHE A 209 10.21 5.13 -7.63
C PHE A 209 10.14 3.97 -8.64
N GLU A 210 11.06 3.01 -8.61
CA GLU A 210 11.07 1.87 -9.53
C GLU A 210 9.81 1.02 -9.42
N VAL A 211 9.39 0.68 -8.19
CA VAL A 211 8.20 -0.16 -7.97
C VAL A 211 6.91 0.54 -8.41
N THR A 212 6.87 1.87 -8.45
CA THR A 212 5.69 2.65 -8.89
C THR A 212 5.74 3.03 -10.37
N SER A 213 6.90 3.44 -10.88
CA SER A 213 7.07 3.89 -12.27
C SER A 213 6.94 2.77 -13.30
N CYS A 214 7.12 1.51 -12.90
CA CYS A 214 6.97 0.36 -13.80
C CYS A 214 5.56 0.22 -14.41
N TYR A 215 4.55 0.90 -13.85
CA TYR A 215 3.19 0.98 -14.37
C TYR A 215 2.99 2.09 -15.43
N PHE A 216 4.04 2.82 -15.81
CA PHE A 216 3.96 3.95 -16.75
C PHE A 216 4.44 3.58 -18.18
N PRO A 217 3.68 3.91 -19.24
CA PRO A 217 2.29 4.40 -19.21
C PRO A 217 1.33 3.28 -18.83
N VAL A 218 0.17 3.64 -18.26
CA VAL A 218 -0.82 2.64 -17.84
C VAL A 218 -1.45 1.97 -19.07
N ASP A 219 -1.16 0.68 -19.22
CA ASP A 219 -1.80 -0.20 -20.20
C ASP A 219 -2.85 -1.08 -19.50
N PHE A 220 -4.08 -0.56 -19.43
CA PHE A 220 -5.20 -1.25 -18.81
C PHE A 220 -6.46 -1.10 -19.66
N THR A 221 -7.11 -2.23 -19.93
CA THR A 221 -8.43 -2.27 -20.57
C THR A 221 -9.41 -2.89 -19.57
N PRO A 222 -10.41 -2.12 -19.08
CA PRO A 222 -11.42 -2.65 -18.19
C PRO A 222 -12.18 -3.84 -18.81
N PRO A 223 -12.47 -4.90 -18.04
CA PRO A 223 -13.35 -5.97 -18.49
C PRO A 223 -14.74 -5.43 -18.89
N PRO A 224 -15.41 -5.95 -19.94
CA PRO A 224 -16.70 -5.46 -20.43
C PRO A 224 -17.86 -5.44 -19.40
N ASN A 225 -17.70 -6.13 -18.27
CA ASN A 225 -18.67 -6.19 -17.17
C ASN A 225 -17.94 -6.14 -15.82
N ASP A 226 -17.01 -5.21 -15.64
CA ASP A 226 -16.31 -5.06 -14.36
C ASP A 226 -17.29 -4.64 -13.25
N PRO A 227 -17.59 -5.50 -12.25
CA PRO A 227 -18.49 -5.15 -11.16
C PRO A 227 -17.94 -4.04 -10.26
N HIS A 228 -16.62 -3.77 -10.31
CA HIS A 228 -15.97 -2.73 -9.53
C HIS A 228 -15.88 -1.38 -10.27
N GLY A 229 -16.09 -1.38 -11.59
CA GLY A 229 -16.15 -0.18 -12.41
C GLY A 229 -14.84 0.59 -12.55
N ILE A 230 -13.68 -0.01 -12.26
CA ILE A 230 -12.39 0.69 -12.33
C ILE A 230 -12.05 0.97 -13.79
N GLN A 231 -11.77 2.23 -14.08
CA GLN A 231 -11.38 2.71 -15.41
C GLN A 231 -9.86 2.87 -15.51
N ARG A 232 -9.37 2.88 -16.75
CA ARG A 232 -7.96 3.20 -17.06
C ARG A 232 -7.56 4.56 -16.50
N GLU A 233 -8.45 5.54 -16.58
CA GLU A 233 -8.20 6.88 -16.07
C GLU A 233 -7.99 6.92 -14.55
N ASP A 234 -8.68 6.06 -13.78
CA ASP A 234 -8.51 6.00 -12.32
C ASP A 234 -7.08 5.61 -11.94
N LEU A 235 -6.50 4.65 -12.67
CA LEU A 235 -5.11 4.22 -12.48
C LEU A 235 -4.11 5.28 -12.94
N ILE A 236 -4.35 5.94 -14.08
CA ILE A 236 -3.50 7.03 -14.59
C ILE A 236 -3.44 8.18 -13.59
N LEU A 237 -4.60 8.64 -13.11
CA LEU A 237 -4.69 9.74 -12.15
C LEU A 237 -4.04 9.37 -10.82
N SER A 238 -4.25 8.14 -10.34
CA SER A 238 -3.64 7.67 -9.08
C SER A 238 -2.11 7.57 -9.20
N LEU A 239 -1.60 7.03 -10.30
CA LEU A 239 -0.16 6.94 -10.54
C LEU A 239 0.46 8.34 -10.68
N ARG A 240 -0.17 9.24 -11.43
CA ARG A 240 0.28 10.64 -11.56
C ARG A 240 0.33 11.34 -10.21
N ALA A 241 -0.68 11.13 -9.37
CA ALA A 241 -0.72 11.71 -8.03
C ALA A 241 0.43 11.25 -7.13
N ILE A 242 1.00 10.08 -7.36
CA ILE A 242 2.21 9.60 -6.67
C ILE A 242 3.46 10.19 -7.30
N LEU A 243 3.64 10.00 -8.61
CA LEU A 243 4.87 10.38 -9.31
C LEU A 243 5.12 11.89 -9.20
N ALA A 244 4.06 12.71 -9.15
CA ALA A 244 4.13 14.15 -8.97
C ALA A 244 3.92 14.61 -7.51
N SER A 245 4.11 13.75 -6.50
CA SER A 245 3.91 14.12 -5.07
C SER A 245 5.17 14.56 -4.33
N THR A 246 6.37 14.32 -4.88
CA THR A 246 7.63 14.68 -4.23
C THR A 246 8.71 15.12 -5.24
N PRO A 247 9.46 16.20 -4.97
CA PRO A 247 10.65 16.57 -5.76
C PRO A 247 11.76 15.52 -5.73
N GLN A 248 11.76 14.60 -4.74
CA GLN A 248 12.76 13.54 -4.63
C GLN A 248 12.72 12.55 -5.80
N PHE A 249 11.62 12.50 -6.55
CA PHE A 249 11.52 11.69 -7.76
C PHE A 249 12.02 12.40 -9.02
N ALA A 250 12.42 13.67 -8.96
CA ALA A 250 12.74 14.46 -10.16
C ALA A 250 13.86 13.85 -11.00
N GLU A 251 14.94 13.40 -10.37
CA GLU A 251 16.10 12.83 -11.05
C GLU A 251 15.78 11.54 -11.82
N PHE A 252 14.74 10.81 -11.42
CA PHE A 252 14.31 9.56 -12.06
C PHE A 252 13.11 9.77 -13.01
N LEU A 253 12.15 10.60 -12.60
CA LEU A 253 10.91 10.83 -13.33
C LEU A 253 11.13 11.67 -14.58
N LEU A 254 11.94 12.73 -14.53
CA LEU A 254 12.16 13.59 -15.69
C LEU A 254 12.79 12.84 -16.88
N PRO A 255 13.83 12.00 -16.70
CA PRO A 255 14.32 11.11 -17.75
C PRO A 255 13.24 10.19 -18.31
N LEU A 256 12.43 9.55 -17.46
CA LEU A 256 11.34 8.67 -17.88
C LEU A 256 10.32 9.43 -18.75
N LEU A 257 9.90 10.62 -18.32
CA LEU A 257 8.94 11.43 -19.08
C LEU A 257 9.51 11.84 -20.44
N ILE A 258 10.79 12.24 -20.51
CA ILE A 258 11.46 12.56 -21.77
C ILE A 258 11.47 11.33 -22.70
N GLU A 259 11.86 10.16 -22.20
CA GLU A 259 11.86 8.92 -22.97
C GLU A 259 10.47 8.61 -23.56
N LYS A 260 9.41 8.77 -22.75
CA LYS A 260 8.04 8.48 -23.20
C LYS A 260 7.49 9.55 -24.15
N LEU A 261 7.87 10.82 -23.99
CA LEU A 261 7.57 11.89 -24.95
C LEU A 261 8.22 11.64 -26.31
N ASP A 262 9.42 11.04 -26.31
CA ASP A 262 10.19 10.73 -27.51
C ASP A 262 9.76 9.44 -28.22
N SER A 263 8.91 8.63 -27.56
CA SER A 263 8.33 7.42 -28.16
C SER A 263 7.22 7.75 -29.17
N GLU A 264 6.82 6.80 -30.02
CA GLU A 264 5.71 6.98 -30.98
C GLU A 264 4.30 6.80 -30.35
N LEU A 265 4.23 6.34 -29.09
CA LEU A 265 2.96 5.97 -28.47
C LEU A 265 2.21 7.22 -27.98
N GLN A 266 1.15 7.62 -28.70
CA GLN A 266 0.37 8.84 -28.40
C GLN A 266 -0.18 8.89 -26.96
N SER A 267 -0.65 7.77 -26.41
CA SER A 267 -1.12 7.72 -25.02
C SER A 267 0.01 8.00 -24.03
N ALA A 268 1.21 7.46 -24.28
CA ALA A 268 2.39 7.70 -23.46
C ALA A 268 2.81 9.17 -23.51
N LYS A 269 2.80 9.79 -24.69
CA LYS A 269 3.08 11.23 -24.84
C LYS A 269 2.10 12.07 -24.01
N LEU A 270 0.81 11.79 -24.15
CA LEU A 270 -0.24 12.50 -23.42
C LEU A 270 -0.07 12.37 -21.89
N ASP A 271 0.08 11.13 -21.41
CA ASP A 271 0.26 10.84 -19.99
C ASP A 271 1.54 11.52 -19.46
N SER A 272 2.59 11.62 -20.29
CA SER A 272 3.85 12.27 -19.92
C SER A 272 3.73 13.79 -19.81
N LEU A 273 3.06 14.45 -20.77
CA LEU A 273 2.82 15.91 -20.74
C LEU A 273 1.97 16.31 -19.53
N GLN A 274 0.91 15.56 -19.26
CA GLN A 274 0.03 15.82 -18.12
C GLN A 274 0.74 15.58 -16.78
N THR A 275 1.61 14.56 -16.71
CA THR A 275 2.41 14.29 -15.51
C THR A 275 3.50 15.34 -15.31
N LEU A 276 4.17 15.79 -16.37
CA LEU A 276 5.14 16.90 -16.32
C LEU A 276 4.48 18.19 -15.82
N THR A 277 3.28 18.50 -16.32
CA THR A 277 2.49 19.66 -15.86
C THR A 277 2.17 19.56 -14.37
N ALA A 278 1.79 18.38 -13.88
CA ALA A 278 1.56 18.15 -12.46
C ALA A 278 2.85 18.31 -11.63
N CYS A 279 4.00 17.80 -12.10
CA CYS A 279 5.29 17.97 -11.43
C CYS A 279 5.69 19.44 -11.30
N CYS A 280 5.43 20.26 -12.33
CA CYS A 280 5.70 21.69 -12.30
C CYS A 280 4.93 22.46 -11.21
N ALA A 281 3.93 21.84 -10.58
CA ALA A 281 3.25 22.44 -9.42
C ALA A 281 4.11 22.40 -8.14
N ILE A 282 5.04 21.44 -8.04
CA ILE A 282 5.84 21.19 -6.82
C ILE A 282 7.36 21.26 -7.04
N TYR A 283 7.84 21.13 -8.28
CA TYR A 283 9.27 21.24 -8.61
C TYR A 283 9.72 22.70 -8.62
N GLY A 284 11.04 22.91 -8.54
CA GLY A 284 11.69 24.20 -8.71
C GLY A 284 12.79 24.17 -9.76
N GLN A 285 13.62 25.22 -9.75
CA GLN A 285 14.76 25.34 -10.66
C GLN A 285 15.77 24.21 -10.49
N LYS A 286 16.07 23.84 -9.23
CA LYS A 286 17.08 22.82 -8.91
C LYS A 286 16.77 21.48 -9.57
N GLU A 287 15.53 21.04 -9.51
CA GLU A 287 15.10 19.74 -10.06
C GLU A 287 15.09 19.73 -11.59
N LEU A 288 14.75 20.88 -12.20
CA LEU A 288 14.57 20.98 -13.65
C LEU A 288 15.87 21.26 -14.41
N GLN A 289 16.85 21.94 -13.78
CA GLN A 289 18.01 22.54 -14.44
C GLN A 289 18.72 21.61 -15.43
N GLU A 290 19.07 20.39 -15.01
CA GLU A 290 19.82 19.43 -15.83
C GLU A 290 18.99 18.92 -17.02
N PHE A 291 17.66 18.88 -16.89
CA PHE A 291 16.76 18.28 -17.87
C PHE A 291 16.09 19.29 -18.81
N LEU A 292 16.16 20.59 -18.50
CA LEU A 292 15.52 21.65 -19.29
C LEU A 292 15.86 21.61 -20.79
N PRO A 293 17.12 21.42 -21.22
CA PRO A 293 17.45 21.38 -22.65
C PRO A 293 16.76 20.21 -23.37
N SER A 294 16.78 19.03 -22.76
CA SER A 294 16.13 17.83 -23.31
C SER A 294 14.61 17.96 -23.33
N LEU A 295 14.02 18.47 -22.23
CA LEU A 295 12.59 18.77 -22.16
C LEU A 295 12.16 19.74 -23.26
N TRP A 296 12.91 20.83 -23.46
CA TRP A 296 12.63 21.79 -24.52
C TRP A 296 12.67 21.11 -25.90
N SER A 297 13.71 20.32 -26.18
CA SER A 297 13.85 19.60 -27.44
C SER A 297 12.65 18.70 -27.73
N SER A 298 12.23 17.88 -26.76
CA SER A 298 11.07 16.99 -26.87
C SER A 298 9.76 17.78 -27.05
N LEU A 299 9.51 18.81 -26.24
CA LEU A 299 8.31 19.63 -26.34
C LEU A 299 8.23 20.34 -27.68
N ARG A 300 9.32 20.98 -28.11
CA ARG A 300 9.42 21.67 -29.40
C ARG A 300 9.12 20.70 -30.54
N ARG A 301 9.70 19.49 -30.52
CA ARG A 301 9.43 18.47 -31.54
C ARG A 301 7.94 18.18 -31.62
N GLU A 302 7.28 17.92 -30.49
CA GLU A 302 5.85 17.61 -30.47
C GLU A 302 4.97 18.78 -30.92
N VAL A 303 5.25 20.02 -30.53
CA VAL A 303 4.47 21.20 -30.99
C VAL A 303 4.46 21.33 -32.52
N PHE A 304 5.59 21.03 -33.18
CA PHE A 304 5.70 21.22 -34.64
C PHE A 304 5.38 19.97 -35.46
N GLN A 305 5.45 18.77 -34.88
CA GLN A 305 5.34 17.51 -35.62
C GLN A 305 4.06 16.73 -35.31
N THR A 306 3.40 16.99 -34.18
CA THR A 306 2.19 16.23 -33.83
C THR A 306 1.04 16.60 -34.75
N ALA A 307 0.28 15.58 -35.18
CA ALA A 307 -1.01 15.78 -35.84
C ALA A 307 -2.19 15.77 -34.85
N SER A 308 -1.92 15.54 -33.56
CA SER A 308 -2.95 15.44 -32.52
C SER A 308 -3.11 16.77 -31.78
N GLU A 309 -4.23 17.45 -32.00
CA GLU A 309 -4.60 18.70 -31.29
C GLU A 309 -4.56 18.54 -29.76
N LYS A 310 -4.87 17.33 -29.26
CA LYS A 310 -4.81 17.03 -27.82
C LYS A 310 -3.37 17.06 -27.31
N ILE A 311 -2.42 16.45 -28.04
CA ILE A 311 -1.00 16.46 -27.67
C ILE A 311 -0.45 17.89 -27.76
N GLU A 312 -0.80 18.63 -28.82
CA GLU A 312 -0.40 20.04 -28.95
C GLU A 312 -0.86 20.87 -27.75
N THR A 313 -2.13 20.72 -27.35
CA THR A 313 -2.72 21.43 -26.21
C THR A 313 -1.97 21.13 -24.90
N GLU A 314 -1.73 19.86 -24.60
CA GLU A 314 -1.00 19.46 -23.37
C GLU A 314 0.47 19.87 -23.43
N CYS A 315 1.08 19.91 -24.62
CA CYS A 315 2.46 20.33 -24.80
C CYS A 315 2.61 21.82 -24.49
N LEU A 316 1.69 22.64 -25.00
CA LEU A 316 1.63 24.07 -24.67
C LEU A 316 1.29 24.30 -23.19
N ALA A 317 0.49 23.44 -22.56
CA ALA A 317 0.24 23.50 -21.12
C ALA A 317 1.51 23.21 -20.31
N ALA A 318 2.25 22.16 -20.67
CA ALA A 318 3.53 21.82 -20.04
C ALA A 318 4.57 22.93 -20.21
N LEU A 319 4.68 23.53 -21.40
CA LEU A 319 5.58 24.66 -21.64
C LEU A 319 5.24 25.88 -20.76
N ARG A 320 3.95 26.21 -20.63
CA ARG A 320 3.50 27.27 -19.73
C ARG A 320 3.82 26.94 -18.27
N ALA A 321 3.60 25.70 -17.85
CA ALA A 321 3.87 25.25 -16.49
C ALA A 321 5.37 25.31 -16.16
N LEU A 322 6.24 24.92 -17.09
CA LEU A 322 7.70 25.05 -16.96
C LEU A 322 8.11 26.51 -16.81
N SER A 323 7.67 27.40 -17.71
CA SER A 323 7.99 28.83 -17.63
C SER A 323 7.49 29.46 -16.32
N ALA A 324 6.28 29.10 -15.88
CA ALA A 324 5.74 29.54 -14.58
C ALA A 324 6.52 28.97 -13.40
N CYS A 325 7.03 27.75 -13.51
CA CYS A 325 7.87 27.14 -12.49
C CYS A 325 9.20 27.89 -12.34
N LEU A 326 9.89 28.13 -13.46
CA LEU A 326 11.18 28.82 -13.48
C LEU A 326 11.10 30.28 -13.04
N SER A 327 9.96 30.95 -13.27
CA SER A 327 9.75 32.36 -12.88
C SER A 327 9.47 32.58 -11.39
N ARG A 328 9.19 31.52 -10.63
CA ARG A 328 8.97 31.61 -9.17
C ARG A 328 10.27 31.67 -8.35
N SER A 329 11.43 31.46 -8.98
CA SER A 329 12.70 31.48 -8.28
C SER A 329 13.14 32.89 -7.89
N VAL A 330 13.71 33.02 -6.69
CA VAL A 330 14.41 34.24 -6.29
C VAL A 330 15.85 34.09 -6.77
N LEU A 331 16.22 34.86 -7.80
CA LEU A 331 17.59 34.91 -8.31
C LEU A 331 18.54 35.33 -7.18
N SER A 332 19.48 34.46 -6.83
CA SER A 332 20.65 34.82 -6.03
C SER A 332 21.74 35.37 -6.95
N SER A 333 22.66 36.19 -6.45
CA SER A 333 23.73 36.79 -7.26
C SER A 333 24.64 35.77 -7.98
N ASP A 334 24.61 34.52 -7.51
CA ASP A 334 25.48 33.44 -7.98
C ASP A 334 24.72 32.36 -8.77
N SER A 335 23.40 32.49 -8.94
CA SER A 335 22.58 31.52 -9.68
C SER A 335 22.37 31.94 -11.14
N GLU A 336 22.56 31.00 -12.07
CA GLU A 336 22.21 31.16 -13.48
C GLU A 336 20.72 31.50 -13.63
N ASP A 337 20.38 32.49 -14.46
CA ASP A 337 18.99 32.80 -14.78
C ASP A 337 18.45 31.75 -15.77
N LEU A 338 17.99 30.64 -15.21
CA LEU A 338 17.43 29.53 -15.98
C LEU A 338 16.18 29.93 -16.77
N LEU A 339 15.44 30.95 -16.33
CA LEU A 339 14.30 31.46 -17.10
C LEU A 339 14.80 32.19 -18.35
N GLU A 340 15.79 33.08 -18.21
CA GLU A 340 16.39 33.77 -19.35
C GLU A 340 16.98 32.79 -20.36
N SER A 341 17.74 31.79 -19.88
CA SER A 341 18.34 30.74 -20.71
C SER A 341 17.25 29.95 -21.47
N PHE A 342 16.22 29.49 -20.75
CA PHE A 342 15.11 28.73 -21.33
C PHE A 342 14.32 29.54 -22.37
N LEU A 343 13.95 30.78 -22.05
CA LEU A 343 13.25 31.67 -22.99
C LEU A 343 14.10 32.00 -24.21
N SER A 344 15.42 32.15 -24.03
CA SER A 344 16.35 32.39 -25.13
C SER A 344 16.40 31.19 -26.08
N SER A 345 16.45 29.95 -25.57
CA SER A 345 16.38 28.74 -26.39
C SER A 345 15.07 28.67 -27.20
N ILE A 346 13.94 29.04 -26.59
CA ILE A 346 12.65 29.09 -27.29
C ILE A 346 12.67 30.08 -28.46
N LEU A 347 13.21 31.28 -28.23
CA LEU A 347 13.22 32.36 -29.22
C LEU A 347 14.25 32.15 -30.34
N GLN A 348 15.39 31.53 -30.03
CA GLN A 348 16.47 31.29 -31.00
C GLN A 348 16.22 30.05 -31.89
N GLY A 349 15.29 29.18 -31.49
CA GLY A 349 14.88 28.01 -32.27
C GLY A 349 15.93 26.90 -32.36
N SER A 350 16.99 26.98 -31.55
CA SER A 350 18.09 26.01 -31.42
C SER A 350 17.70 24.74 -30.69
#